data_AF-V4ATE4-F1
#
_entry.id   AF-V4ATE4-F1
#
_cell.length_a   1.000
_cell.length_b   1.000
_cell.length_c   1.000
_cell.angle_alpha   90.00
_cell.angle_beta   90.00
_cell.angle_gamma   90.00
#
_symmetry.space_group_name_H-M   'P 1'
#
loop_
_entity.id
_entity.type
_entity.pdbx_description
1 polymer ?
#
loop_
_entity_poly.entity_id
_entity_poly.type
_entity_poly.pdbx_seq_one_letter_code
_entity_poly.pdbx_strand_id
1 'polypeptide(L)'
;MKGRPCELSAMSFVPKNRNDLPPDQTFYNTPDFLNDKKKKNSTFDRLFKIKDGYNQKVHRDDREHFNSVGLNVHQEESNKIVPTLSSTEYGHRLQHHLEDRDRDHVRVETVKAEFYTRHKTS
;
A
#
# COMPACT_ATOMS: atom_id res chain seq x y z
N MET A 1 7.56 20.33 23.54
CA MET A 1 7.40 21.74 23.96
C MET A 1 6.98 21.76 25.42
N LYS A 2 7.54 22.63 26.24
CA LYS A 2 7.13 22.81 27.65
C LYS A 2 6.43 24.17 27.74
N GLY A 3 5.14 24.16 28.06
CA GLY A 3 4.28 25.34 28.17
C GLY A 3 2.87 24.91 28.58
N ARG A 4 2.06 25.81 29.14
CA ARG A 4 0.68 25.48 29.51
C ARG A 4 -0.17 25.29 28.24
N PRO A 5 -1.20 24.44 28.23
CA PRO A 5 -2.02 24.20 27.04
C PRO A 5 -2.62 25.47 26.41
N CYS A 6 -2.91 26.49 27.21
CA CYS A 6 -3.43 27.79 26.77
C CYS A 6 -2.38 28.73 26.14
N GLU A 7 -1.09 28.39 26.20
CA GLU A 7 0.03 29.17 25.66
C GLU A 7 0.53 28.61 24.32
N LEU A 8 0.07 27.41 23.95
CA LEU A 8 0.50 26.73 22.74
C LEU A 8 -0.54 26.93 21.64
N SER A 9 -0.14 27.55 20.54
CA SER A 9 -0.93 27.52 19.32
C SER A 9 -1.06 26.08 18.83
N ALA A 10 -2.24 25.70 18.33
CA ALA A 10 -2.50 24.40 17.73
C ALA A 10 -1.51 24.04 16.60
N MET A 11 -0.85 25.04 16.01
CA MET A 11 0.14 24.89 14.93
C MET A 11 1.59 25.09 15.39
N SER A 12 1.86 25.23 16.69
CA SER A 12 3.19 25.57 17.20
C SER A 12 4.18 24.40 17.20
N PHE A 13 3.68 23.16 17.20
CA PHE A 13 4.51 21.97 17.24
C PHE A 13 4.57 21.30 15.86
N VAL A 14 5.68 21.50 15.15
CA VAL A 14 6.01 20.73 13.95
C VAL A 14 7.05 19.67 14.34
N PRO A 15 6.70 18.38 14.35
CA PRO A 15 7.65 17.33 14.69
C PRO A 15 8.77 17.28 13.64
N LYS A 16 10.02 17.25 14.10
CA LYS A 16 11.21 17.19 13.21
C LYS A 16 11.23 15.90 12.39
N ASN A 17 10.77 14.80 13.00
CA ASN A 17 10.70 13.49 12.40
C ASN A 17 9.24 13.05 12.35
N ARG A 18 8.82 12.45 11.24
CA ARG A 18 7.44 11.93 11.05
C ARG A 18 7.32 10.47 11.47
N ASN A 19 8.11 10.09 12.46
CA ASN A 19 8.38 8.71 12.82
C ASN A 19 7.27 8.06 13.65
N ASP A 20 6.39 8.88 14.21
CA ASP A 20 5.33 8.43 15.10
C ASP A 20 3.93 8.72 14.51
N LEU A 21 3.86 8.94 13.19
CA LEU A 21 2.56 9.17 12.54
C LEU A 21 1.79 7.85 12.44
N PRO A 22 0.48 7.87 12.73
CA PRO A 22 -0.39 6.73 12.42
C PRO A 22 -0.27 6.36 10.94
N PRO A 23 -0.25 5.06 10.58
CA PRO A 23 -0.15 4.62 9.20
C PRO A 23 -1.19 5.28 8.30
N ASP A 24 -2.43 5.46 8.77
CA ASP A 24 -3.54 6.07 8.04
C ASP A 24 -3.32 7.53 7.60
N GLN A 25 -2.31 8.21 8.14
CA GLN A 25 -1.92 9.56 7.72
C GLN A 25 -0.89 9.57 6.59
N THR A 26 -0.45 8.39 6.17
CA THR A 26 0.52 8.21 5.09
C THR A 26 -0.17 7.81 3.79
N PHE A 27 0.47 8.03 2.64
CA PHE A 27 -0.19 7.80 1.34
C PHE A 27 -0.57 6.33 1.10
N TYR A 28 0.23 5.38 1.59
CA TYR A 28 0.04 3.93 1.41
C TYR A 28 -0.49 3.21 2.65
N ASN A 29 -0.82 3.93 3.73
CA ASN A 29 -1.20 3.32 5.01
C ASN A 29 -0.17 2.33 5.57
N THR A 30 1.12 2.56 5.29
CA THR A 30 2.21 1.71 5.77
C THR A 30 2.97 2.40 6.91
N PRO A 31 3.33 1.67 7.98
CA PRO A 31 4.26 2.18 8.98
C PRO A 31 5.66 2.40 8.39
N ASP A 32 5.96 1.79 7.24
CA ASP A 32 7.27 1.74 6.60
C ASP A 32 7.71 3.01 5.88
N PHE A 33 6.92 4.10 5.90
CA PHE A 33 7.42 5.45 5.56
C PHE A 33 8.69 5.84 6.34
N LEU A 34 8.98 5.10 7.41
CA LEU A 34 10.13 5.14 8.31
C LEU A 34 11.31 4.25 7.94
N ASN A 35 11.04 3.07 7.39
CA ASN A 35 12.06 2.06 7.05
C ASN A 35 12.59 2.24 5.64
N ASP A 36 12.04 3.21 4.91
CA ASP A 36 12.43 3.57 3.58
C ASP A 36 13.87 4.12 3.60
N LYS A 37 14.84 3.22 3.44
CA LYS A 37 16.28 3.50 3.25
C LYS A 37 16.56 4.49 2.10
N LYS A 38 15.51 4.95 1.41
CA LYS A 38 15.52 5.82 0.23
C LYS A 38 15.32 7.30 0.54
N LYS A 39 14.83 7.69 1.73
CA LYS A 39 14.84 9.12 2.05
C LYS A 39 16.27 9.54 2.38
N LYS A 40 16.83 10.40 1.52
CA LYS A 40 17.95 11.25 1.89
C LYS A 40 17.47 12.11 3.06
N ASN A 41 17.86 11.73 4.27
CA ASN A 41 17.29 12.21 5.55
C ASN A 41 17.57 13.69 5.84
N SER A 42 18.27 14.39 4.95
CA SER A 42 18.51 15.82 5.06
C SER A 42 18.55 16.50 3.69
N THR A 43 18.18 17.79 3.65
CA THR A 43 18.35 18.64 2.46
C THR A 43 19.81 18.66 2.00
N PHE A 44 20.75 18.55 2.95
CA PHE A 44 22.17 18.44 2.68
C PHE A 44 22.48 17.19 1.86
N ASP A 45 22.06 16.01 2.30
CA ASP A 45 22.27 14.76 1.57
C ASP A 45 21.69 14.82 0.15
N ARG A 46 20.55 15.50 -0.04
CA ARG A 46 19.97 15.70 -1.38
C ARG A 46 20.86 16.50 -2.30
N LEU A 47 21.44 17.59 -1.80
CA LEU A 47 22.25 18.52 -2.58
C LEU A 47 23.68 18.00 -2.83
N PHE A 48 24.26 17.29 -1.85
CA PHE A 48 25.68 16.93 -1.86
C PHE A 48 25.95 15.44 -2.11
N LYS A 49 24.96 14.55 -2.01
CA LYS A 49 25.09 13.13 -2.39
C LYS A 49 24.43 12.87 -3.73
N ILE A 50 24.99 13.49 -4.77
CA ILE A 50 24.65 13.20 -6.16
C ILE A 50 25.33 11.88 -6.54
N LYS A 51 24.64 11.03 -7.32
CA LYS A 51 25.25 9.81 -7.85
C LYS A 51 26.09 10.18 -9.05
N ASP A 52 27.38 9.86 -9.01
CA ASP A 52 28.26 10.04 -10.15
C ASP A 52 27.98 8.93 -11.18
N GLY A 53 27.64 9.33 -12.42
CA GLY A 53 27.40 8.39 -13.52
C GLY A 53 26.21 8.78 -14.39
N TYR A 54 26.29 8.45 -15.69
CA TYR A 54 25.23 8.70 -16.67
C TYR A 54 24.39 7.45 -16.91
N ASN A 55 23.06 7.58 -16.91
CA ASN A 55 22.15 6.49 -17.22
C ASN A 55 21.42 6.75 -18.54
N GLN A 56 21.94 6.16 -19.62
CA GLN A 56 21.39 6.25 -20.98
C GLN A 56 19.92 5.83 -21.12
N LYS A 57 19.39 5.02 -20.19
CA LYS A 57 18.00 4.55 -20.24
C LYS A 57 17.00 5.61 -19.77
N VAL A 58 17.48 6.66 -19.10
CA VAL A 58 16.64 7.70 -18.52
C VAL A 58 16.70 8.93 -19.43
N HIS A 59 15.53 9.46 -19.80
CA HIS A 59 15.47 10.66 -20.64
C HIS A 59 15.95 11.94 -19.93
N ARG A 60 15.99 11.94 -18.59
CA ARG A 60 16.35 13.10 -17.74
C ARG A 60 17.14 12.66 -16.50
N ASP A 61 18.38 13.11 -16.36
CA ASP A 61 19.27 12.69 -15.27
C ASP A 61 18.85 13.20 -13.88
N ASP A 62 18.06 14.27 -13.79
CA ASP A 62 17.59 14.86 -12.53
C ASP A 62 16.40 14.11 -11.89
N ARG A 63 15.82 13.14 -12.59
CA ARG A 63 14.67 12.35 -12.11
C ARG A 63 15.13 11.07 -11.40
N GLU A 64 15.15 11.11 -10.06
CA GLU A 64 15.54 9.95 -9.23
C GLU A 64 14.66 8.69 -9.42
N HIS A 65 13.39 8.84 -9.87
CA HIS A 65 12.42 7.74 -10.01
C HIS A 65 11.80 7.62 -11.41
N PHE A 66 12.60 7.82 -12.47
CA PHE A 66 12.12 7.59 -13.83
C PHE A 66 11.52 6.18 -13.97
N ASN A 67 10.32 6.07 -14.56
CA ASN A 67 9.56 4.81 -14.71
C ASN A 67 9.39 4.00 -13.42
N SER A 68 9.20 4.68 -12.27
CA SER A 68 9.06 4.05 -10.95
C SER A 68 10.25 3.18 -10.54
N VAL A 69 11.42 3.36 -11.19
CA VAL A 69 12.63 2.61 -10.85
C VAL A 69 13.04 2.91 -9.42
N GLY A 70 13.21 1.85 -8.64
CA GLY A 70 13.54 1.96 -7.23
C GLY A 70 12.36 2.37 -6.34
N LEU A 71 11.12 2.41 -6.84
CA LEU A 71 9.91 2.46 -6.00
C LEU A 71 9.33 1.05 -5.87
N ASN A 72 8.85 0.68 -4.69
CA ASN A 72 8.21 -0.61 -4.45
C ASN A 72 6.71 -0.40 -4.21
N VAL A 73 6.06 0.27 -5.16
CA VAL A 73 4.66 0.68 -5.07
C VAL A 73 3.75 -0.51 -4.84
N HIS A 74 4.06 -1.66 -5.44
CA HIS A 74 3.28 -2.88 -5.25
C HIS A 74 3.19 -3.32 -3.78
N GLN A 75 4.34 -3.49 -3.12
CA GLN A 75 4.39 -3.92 -1.73
C GLN A 75 3.78 -2.87 -0.79
N GLU A 76 3.93 -1.59 -1.13
CA GLU A 76 3.35 -0.50 -0.36
C GLU A 76 1.81 -0.51 -0.47
N GLU A 77 1.26 -0.68 -1.68
CA GLU A 77 -0.19 -0.74 -1.92
C GLU A 77 -0.85 -2.03 -1.40
N SER A 78 -0.13 -3.16 -1.33
CA SER A 78 -0.72 -4.43 -0.86
C SER A 78 -1.21 -4.38 0.59
N ASN A 79 -0.60 -3.53 1.42
CA ASN A 79 -0.99 -3.34 2.81
C ASN A 79 -2.24 -2.48 2.96
N LYS A 80 -2.56 -1.67 1.96
CA LYS A 80 -3.72 -0.78 1.99
C LYS A 80 -5.00 -1.60 1.84
N ILE A 81 -6.07 -1.28 2.56
CA ILE A 81 -7.36 -2.00 2.46
C ILE A 81 -8.02 -1.71 1.09
N VAL A 82 -8.02 -0.45 0.67
CA VAL A 82 -8.59 0.01 -0.61
C VAL A 82 -7.45 0.50 -1.51
N PRO A 83 -7.20 -0.14 -2.67
CA PRO A 83 -6.10 0.26 -3.54
C PRO A 83 -6.31 1.69 -4.08
N THR A 84 -5.22 2.45 -4.21
CA THR A 84 -5.19 3.80 -4.81
C THR A 84 -5.39 3.75 -6.33
N LEU A 85 -4.82 2.74 -6.98
CA LEU A 85 -4.98 2.48 -8.40
C LEU A 85 -5.85 1.24 -8.59
N SER A 86 -7.03 1.40 -9.19
CA SER A 86 -7.83 0.27 -9.69
C SER A 86 -7.30 -0.12 -11.07
N SER A 87 -6.20 -0.85 -11.14
CA SER A 87 -5.69 -1.36 -12.42
C SER A 87 -6.25 -2.77 -12.69
N THR A 88 -6.33 -3.16 -13.96
CA THR A 88 -6.82 -4.49 -14.36
C THR A 88 -5.85 -5.61 -13.92
N GLU A 89 -4.58 -5.29 -13.68
CA GLU A 89 -3.59 -6.19 -13.09
C GLU A 89 -3.64 -6.18 -11.55
N TYR A 90 -3.99 -5.04 -10.95
CA TYR A 90 -4.08 -4.80 -9.51
C TYR A 90 -5.53 -4.56 -9.07
N GLY A 91 -6.21 -5.63 -8.67
CA GLY A 91 -7.59 -5.50 -8.20
C GLY A 91 -8.28 -6.82 -7.86
N HIS A 92 -7.82 -7.94 -8.44
CA HIS A 92 -8.27 -9.25 -8.00
C HIS A 92 -7.47 -9.69 -6.78
N ARG A 93 -7.89 -9.22 -5.60
CA ARG A 93 -7.52 -9.88 -4.34
C ARG A 93 -8.10 -11.30 -4.32
N LEU A 94 -7.48 -12.23 -5.05
CA LEU A 94 -7.87 -13.65 -5.05
C LEU A 94 -7.80 -14.26 -3.64
N GLN A 95 -7.00 -13.67 -2.75
CA GLN A 95 -6.82 -14.13 -1.37
C GLN A 95 -7.69 -13.39 -0.34
N HIS A 96 -8.15 -12.16 -0.63
CA HIS A 96 -8.98 -11.36 0.26
C HIS A 96 -10.27 -11.02 -0.47
N HIS A 97 -11.25 -11.92 -0.37
CA HIS A 97 -12.61 -11.64 -0.80
C HIS A 97 -13.11 -10.42 -0.02
N LEU A 98 -13.29 -9.29 -0.70
CA LEU A 98 -13.88 -8.08 -0.09
C LEU A 98 -15.37 -8.26 0.19
N GLU A 99 -15.99 -9.13 -0.60
CA GLU A 99 -17.38 -9.56 -0.48
C GLU A 99 -17.41 -11.08 -0.46
N ASP A 100 -18.23 -11.67 0.40
CA ASP A 100 -18.48 -13.11 0.35
C ASP A 100 -19.10 -13.44 -1.02
N ARG A 101 -18.64 -14.54 -1.63
CA ARG A 101 -19.27 -15.02 -2.88
C ARG A 101 -20.64 -15.56 -2.53
N ASP A 102 -21.62 -14.68 -2.57
CA ASP A 102 -23.02 -15.02 -2.37
C ASP A 102 -23.43 -16.13 -3.35
N ARG A 103 -23.95 -17.23 -2.81
CA ARG A 103 -24.44 -18.38 -3.56
C ARG A 103 -25.96 -18.49 -3.54
N ASP A 104 -26.67 -17.46 -3.10
CA ASP A 104 -28.13 -17.45 -2.93
C ASP A 104 -28.88 -17.79 -4.23
N HIS A 105 -28.25 -17.58 -5.39
CA HIS A 105 -28.83 -17.84 -6.71
C HIS A 105 -28.09 -18.91 -7.53
N VAL A 106 -27.31 -19.78 -6.90
CA VAL A 106 -26.60 -20.86 -7.62
C VAL A 106 -27.57 -21.96 -8.05
N ARG A 107 -27.39 -22.49 -9.26
CA ARG A 107 -28.16 -23.63 -9.76
C ARG A 107 -27.85 -24.88 -8.94
N VAL A 108 -28.81 -25.31 -8.12
CA VAL A 108 -28.73 -26.57 -7.36
C VAL A 108 -29.32 -27.71 -8.22
N GLU A 109 -28.59 -28.80 -8.38
CA GLU A 109 -29.08 -30.00 -9.08
C GLU A 109 -30.00 -30.85 -8.17
N THR A 110 -31.15 -30.30 -7.79
CA THR A 110 -32.13 -30.95 -6.90
C THR A 110 -32.60 -32.31 -7.45
N VAL A 111 -32.90 -32.38 -8.75
CA VAL A 111 -33.38 -33.61 -9.40
C VAL A 111 -32.40 -34.77 -9.24
N LYS A 112 -31.09 -34.55 -9.40
CA LYS A 112 -30.12 -35.64 -9.25
C LYS A 112 -29.97 -36.06 -7.78
N ALA A 113 -30.08 -35.12 -6.86
CA ALA A 113 -29.95 -35.38 -5.43
C ALA A 113 -31.16 -36.15 -4.87
N GLU A 114 -32.38 -35.86 -5.32
CA GLU A 114 -33.59 -36.53 -4.85
C GLU A 114 -33.80 -37.90 -5.49
N PHE A 115 -33.56 -38.03 -6.80
CA PHE A 115 -33.89 -39.26 -7.51
C PHE A 115 -32.84 -40.37 -7.37
N TYR A 116 -31.57 -40.02 -7.20
CA TYR A 116 -30.50 -41.02 -7.12
C TYR A 116 -29.98 -41.14 -5.69
N THR A 117 -30.59 -42.02 -4.90
CA THR A 117 -30.04 -42.39 -3.60
C THR A 117 -28.84 -43.32 -3.79
N ARG A 118 -27.73 -43.03 -3.10
CA ARG A 118 -26.58 -43.96 -3.05
C ARG A 118 -27.01 -45.17 -2.23
N HIS A 119 -27.31 -46.28 -2.91
CA HIS A 119 -27.61 -47.55 -2.26
C HIS A 119 -26.45 -47.89 -1.30
N LYS A 120 -26.76 -48.05 0.00
CA LYS A 120 -25.82 -48.61 0.97
C LYS A 120 -25.72 -50.10 0.67
N THR A 121 -24.56 -50.53 0.18
CA THR A 121 -24.20 -51.94 0.14
C THR A 121 -24.14 -52.46 1.57
N SER A 122 -25.06 -53.37 1.91
CA SER A 122 -25.01 -54.17 3.14
C SER A 122 -24.01 -55.31 3.01
#